data_AF-A0A7V9AQY8-F1
#
_entry.id   AF-A0A7V9AQY8-F1
#
_cell.length_a   1.000
_cell.length_b   1.000
_cell.length_c   1.000
_cell.angle_alpha   90.00
_cell.angle_beta   90.00
_cell.angle_gamma   90.00
#
_symmetry.space_group_name_H-M   'P 1'
#
loop_
_entity.id
_entity.type
_entity.pdbx_description
1 polymer ?
#
loop_
_entity_poly.entity_id
_entity_poly.type
_entity_poly.pdbx_seq_one_letter_code
_entity_poly.pdbx_strand_id
1 'polypeptide(L)' 'METIMIGILIRMRLVMSMLVCVLLFVIPPPQLQAQTPRIQSQGAAAAGMGNAVTGQANDPSAVHYNPAGMTQLAGVQT' A
#
# COMPACT_ATOMS: atom_id res chain seq x y z
N MET A 1 24.08 -31.40 -42.41
CA MET A 1 24.03 -31.49 -40.93
C MET A 1 23.66 -30.17 -40.29
N GLU A 2 24.19 -29.03 -40.77
CA GLU A 2 23.93 -27.70 -40.20
C GLU A 2 22.46 -27.26 -40.20
N THR A 3 21.71 -27.49 -41.29
CA THR A 3 20.28 -27.14 -41.38
C THR A 3 19.40 -27.90 -40.38
N ILE A 4 19.74 -29.16 -40.10
CA ILE A 4 19.03 -30.01 -39.14
C ILE A 4 19.26 -29.49 -37.71
N MET A 5 20.51 -29.13 -37.41
CA MET A 5 20.90 -28.57 -36.11
C MET A 5 20.21 -27.22 -35.83
N ILE A 6 20.12 -26.34 -36.84
CA ILE A 6 19.39 -25.06 -36.74
C ILE A 6 17.90 -25.30 -36.46
N GLY A 7 17.27 -26.27 -37.15
CA GLY A 7 15.87 -26.62 -36.93
C GLY A 7 15.59 -27.14 -35.51
N ILE A 8 16.50 -27.94 -34.94
CA ILE A 8 16.39 -28.43 -33.56
C ILE A 8 16.51 -27.27 -32.56
N LEU A 9 17.48 -26.37 -32.76
CA LEU A 9 17.69 -25.22 -31.89
C LEU A 9 16.46 -24.28 -31.83
N ILE A 10 15.81 -24.03 -32.98
CA ILE A 10 14.60 -23.21 -33.05
C ILE A 10 13.45 -23.87 -32.26
N ARG A 11 13.23 -25.17 -32.43
CA ARG A 11 12.18 -25.91 -31.70
C ARG A 11 12.43 -25.90 -30.20
N MET A 12 13.66 -26.09 -29.77
CA MET A 12 14.03 -26.01 -28.34
C MET A 12 13.74 -24.63 -27.77
N ARG A 13 14.07 -23.55 -28.49
CA ARG A 13 13.74 -22.18 -28.06
C ARG A 13 12.24 -21.96 -27.94
N LEU A 14 11.44 -22.43 -28.91
CA LEU A 14 9.99 -22.31 -28.84
C LEU A 14 9.40 -23.06 -27.65
N VAL A 15 9.86 -24.29 -27.40
CA VAL A 15 9.42 -25.09 -26.24
C VAL A 15 9.80 -24.38 -24.93
N MET A 16 11.03 -23.90 -24.81
CA MET A 16 11.47 -23.17 -23.61
C MET A 16 10.66 -21.89 -23.40
N SER A 17 10.38 -21.12 -24.46
CA SER A 17 9.51 -19.94 -24.36
C SER A 17 8.09 -20.31 -23.93
N MET A 18 7.51 -21.39 -24.47
CA MET A 18 6.18 -21.85 -24.06
C MET A 18 6.17 -22.29 -22.59
N LEU A 19 7.21 -23.00 -22.13
CA LEU A 19 7.35 -23.40 -20.72
C LEU A 19 7.45 -22.19 -19.79
N VAL A 20 8.20 -21.16 -20.18
CA VAL A 20 8.29 -19.90 -19.43
C VAL A 20 6.94 -19.19 -19.39
N CYS A 21 6.21 -19.11 -20.50
CA CYS A 21 4.87 -18.50 -20.53
C CYS A 21 3.88 -19.25 -19.62
N VAL A 22 3.89 -20.59 -19.64
CA VAL A 22 3.05 -21.40 -18.75
C VAL A 22 3.44 -21.17 -17.29
N LEU A 23 4.74 -21.15 -16.98
CA LEU A 23 5.21 -20.89 -15.62
C LEU A 23 4.76 -19.52 -15.11
N LEU A 24 4.85 -18.48 -15.94
CA LEU A 24 4.40 -17.13 -15.60
C LEU A 24 2.88 -17.04 -15.40
N PHE A 25 2.10 -17.85 -16.11
CA PHE A 25 0.64 -17.88 -15.98
C PHE A 25 0.17 -18.58 -14.70
N VAL A 26 0.96 -19.52 -14.18
CA VAL A 26 0.64 -20.28 -12.96
C VAL A 26 0.95 -19.49 -11.69
N ILE A 27 1.75 -18.42 -11.76
CA ILE A 27 2.06 -17.58 -10.59
C ILE A 27 0.87 -16.64 -10.33
N PRO A 28 0.08 -16.83 -9.26
CA PRO A 28 -0.99 -15.91 -8.92
C PRO A 28 -0.39 -14.55 -8.52
N PRO A 29 -1.05 -13.42 -8.83
CA PRO A 29 -0.60 -12.13 -8.36
C PRO A 29 -0.63 -12.08 -6.82
N PRO A 30 0.31 -11.37 -6.17
CA PRO A 30 0.26 -11.20 -4.73
C PRO A 30 -1.02 -10.46 -4.32
N GLN A 31 -1.59 -10.82 -3.17
CA GLN A 31 -2.70 -10.08 -2.59
C GLN A 31 -2.18 -8.71 -2.10
N LEU A 32 -2.47 -7.67 -2.86
CA LEU A 32 -2.18 -6.30 -2.45
C LEU A 32 -3.26 -5.82 -1.48
N GLN A 33 -2.85 -5.47 -0.26
CA GLN A 33 -3.70 -4.79 0.71
C GLN A 33 -3.54 -3.29 0.50
N ALA A 34 -4.60 -2.62 0.07
CA ALA A 34 -4.64 -1.15 0.01
C ALA A 34 -5.51 -0.62 1.15
N GLN A 35 -5.05 0.44 1.82
CA GLN A 35 -5.91 1.17 2.74
C GLN A 35 -6.87 2.05 1.93
N THR A 36 -8.16 2.00 2.25
CA THR A 36 -9.15 2.90 1.65
C THR A 36 -8.76 4.35 1.93
N PRO A 37 -8.79 5.27 0.94
CA PRO A 37 -8.59 6.69 1.19
C PRO A 37 -9.53 7.16 2.29
N ARG A 38 -8.96 7.66 3.39
CA ARG A 38 -9.72 8.19 4.53
C ARG A 38 -9.74 9.70 4.43
N ILE A 39 -10.88 10.27 4.05
CA ILE A 39 -11.12 11.70 4.20
C ILE A 39 -11.48 11.92 5.66
N GLN A 40 -10.48 12.26 6.45
CA GLN A 40 -10.68 12.64 7.83
C GLN A 40 -10.95 14.15 7.85
N SER A 41 -11.96 14.62 8.58
CA SER A 41 -12.21 16.06 8.79
C SER A 41 -11.27 16.60 9.88
N GLN A 42 -9.99 16.62 9.56
CA GLN A 42 -8.91 16.91 10.52
C GLN A 42 -8.59 18.40 10.50
N GLY A 43 -8.21 18.94 11.65
CA GLY A 43 -7.62 20.28 11.70
C GLY A 43 -6.33 20.38 10.88
N ALA A 44 -5.95 21.60 10.51
CA ALA A 44 -4.74 21.86 9.73
C ALA A 44 -3.46 21.32 10.41
N ALA A 45 -3.40 21.39 11.75
CA ALA A 45 -2.28 20.84 12.53
C ALA A 45 -2.16 19.32 12.37
N ALA A 46 -3.27 18.58 12.41
CA ALA A 46 -3.29 17.14 12.20
C ALA A 46 -2.85 16.76 10.79
N ALA A 47 -3.30 17.51 9.77
CA ALA A 47 -2.85 17.32 8.39
C ALA A 47 -1.34 17.57 8.23
N GLY A 48 -0.81 18.63 8.84
CA GLY A 48 0.62 18.95 8.83
C GLY A 48 1.50 17.89 9.51
N MET A 49 0.96 17.16 10.48
CA MET A 49 1.65 16.06 11.19
C MET A 49 1.43 14.68 10.55
N GLY A 50 0.75 14.59 9.39
CA GLY A 50 0.41 13.29 8.80
C GLY A 50 -0.47 12.43 9.72
N ASN A 51 -1.34 13.07 10.51
CA ASN A 51 -2.32 12.46 11.42
C ASN A 51 -1.73 11.83 12.68
N ALA A 52 -0.48 12.16 13.01
CA ALA A 52 0.19 11.75 14.25
C ALA A 52 -0.27 12.57 15.48
N VAL A 53 -1.59 12.60 15.76
CA VAL A 53 -2.19 13.49 16.78
C VAL A 53 -2.78 12.81 18.00
N THR A 54 -2.74 11.48 18.09
CA THR A 54 -3.32 10.73 19.22
C THR A 54 -2.75 11.14 20.58
N GLY A 55 -1.49 11.59 20.63
CA GLY A 55 -0.84 12.07 21.85
C GLY A 55 -0.92 13.59 22.08
N GLN A 56 -1.53 14.35 21.17
CA GLN A 56 -1.69 15.79 21.35
C GLN A 56 -2.81 16.08 22.34
N ALA A 57 -2.55 17.01 23.25
CA ALA A 57 -3.36 17.25 24.44
C ALA A 57 -3.78 18.73 24.62
N ASN A 58 -3.18 19.62 23.83
CA ASN A 58 -3.42 21.06 23.84
C ASN A 58 -4.22 21.54 22.62
N ASP A 59 -4.60 20.64 21.71
CA ASP A 59 -5.48 20.91 20.57
C ASP A 59 -6.84 20.24 20.79
N PRO A 60 -7.96 20.99 20.87
CA PRO A 60 -9.30 20.43 21.07
C PRO A 60 -9.71 19.45 19.98
N SER A 61 -9.23 19.64 18.75
CA SER A 61 -9.53 18.74 17.64
C SER A 61 -8.92 17.33 17.85
N ALA A 62 -7.92 17.19 18.73
CA ALA A 62 -7.32 15.90 19.09
C ALA A 62 -8.27 15.01 19.90
N VAL A 63 -9.33 15.56 20.52
CA VAL A 63 -10.36 14.78 21.24
C VAL A 63 -11.05 13.76 20.32
N HIS A 64 -11.18 14.06 19.02
CA HIS A 64 -11.70 13.12 18.03
C HIS A 64 -10.86 11.83 17.93
N TYR A 65 -9.57 11.90 18.25
CA TYR A 65 -8.62 10.78 18.18
C TYR A 65 -8.38 10.15 19.56
N ASN A 66 -8.32 10.96 20.61
CA ASN A 66 -8.05 10.51 21.97
C ASN A 66 -8.85 11.31 23.02
N PRO A 67 -10.03 10.84 23.43
CA PRO A 67 -10.85 11.55 24.42
C PRO A 67 -10.20 11.60 25.82
N ALA A 68 -9.21 10.74 26.12
CA ALA A 68 -8.49 10.83 27.40
C ALA A 68 -7.68 12.12 27.53
N GLY A 69 -7.29 12.75 26.42
CA GLY A 69 -6.61 14.05 26.40
C GLY A 69 -7.49 15.22 26.87
N MET A 70 -8.80 15.04 27.02
CA MET A 70 -9.71 16.10 27.49
C MET A 70 -9.32 16.66 28.86
N THR A 71 -8.71 15.86 29.74
CA THR A 71 -8.29 16.31 31.08
C THR A 71 -7.10 17.27 31.04
N GLN A 72 -6.49 17.46 29.86
CA GLN A 72 -5.30 18.28 29.65
C GLN A 72 -5.62 19.56 28.86
N LEU A 73 -6.86 19.70 28.35
CA LEU A 73 -7.33 20.90 27.68
C LEU A 73 -7.59 22.02 28.68
N ALA A 74 -7.18 23.23 28.32
CA ALA A 74 -7.40 24.42 29.13
C ALA A 74 -8.73 25.08 28.78
N GLY A 75 -9.58 25.29 29.78
CA GLY A 75 -10.83 26.03 29.62
C GLY A 75 -11.91 25.29 28.81
N VAL A 76 -12.84 26.06 28.28
CA VAL A 76 -13.95 25.58 27.45
C VAL A 76 -13.72 26.05 26.03
N GLN A 77 -13.81 25.12 25.07
CA GLN A 77 -13.59 25.38 23.66
C GLN A 77 -14.96 25.58 23.00
N THR A 78 -15.22 26.80 22.51
CA THR A 78 -16.52 27.24 21.97
C THR A 78 -16.47 27.46 20.46
#